data_AF-A0A1I7I9Z6-F1
#
_entry.id   AF-A0A1I7I9Z6-F1
#
_cell.length_a   1.000
_cell.length_b   1.000
_cell.length_c   1.000
_cell.angle_alpha   90.00
_cell.angle_beta   90.00
_cell.angle_gamma   90.00
#
_symmetry.space_group_name_H-M   'P 1'
#
loop_
_entity.id
_entity.type
_entity.pdbx_description
1 polymer ?
#
loop_
_entity_poly.entity_id
_entity_poly.type
_entity_poly.pdbx_seq_one_letter_code
_entity_poly.pdbx_strand_id
1 'polypeptide(L)'
;MAKFSEKNYSSVNTVKDAAEKDWSLTGIFRKSIKQATVKLKSGKEFQYASRWPFKEGDVAIVGNTLLQSYIDIEQSPNSGLFGIITYAEPKLTIKRSHAVELDYVFTESATKKNITDCAKYLKSPLDFKTVQYEKFSDNYFPLSLYIRKLLAAASIIAHPKFVTADDIEAAKKYIGEKQDVSELGLLVGPPEEAGLNFTDTQINTRGKSEEYLQELGIKPDYYMGELTDLSREEYFKVIDKANIYVNKYIYMGAISIMVRGGFVNLLEAFLSAEPPIRDFNDEMIGYLEKTGNTEALDVLKTYSLQR
;
A
#
# COMPACT_ATOMS: atom_id res chain seq x y z
N MET A 1 19.02 -14.11 -4.29
CA MET A 1 18.88 -12.64 -4.43
C MET A 1 17.84 -12.34 -5.49
N ALA A 2 16.68 -11.81 -5.08
CA ALA A 2 15.47 -11.75 -5.91
C ALA A 2 15.53 -10.62 -6.93
N LYS A 3 15.59 -10.98 -8.23
CA LYS A 3 15.45 -10.09 -9.41
C LYS A 3 14.08 -9.39 -9.51
N PHE A 4 13.20 -9.53 -8.53
CA PHE A 4 11.82 -9.07 -8.56
C PHE A 4 11.66 -7.63 -7.98
N SER A 5 12.68 -7.08 -7.30
CA SER A 5 12.60 -5.84 -6.51
C SER A 5 12.53 -4.53 -7.31
N GLU A 6 13.31 -4.38 -8.39
CA GLU A 6 13.32 -3.16 -9.21
C GLU A 6 12.12 -3.05 -10.17
N LYS A 7 11.56 -4.19 -10.56
CA LYS A 7 10.46 -4.26 -11.55
C LYS A 7 9.17 -3.63 -11.02
N ASN A 8 8.93 -3.71 -9.71
CA ASN A 8 7.72 -3.15 -9.11
C ASN A 8 7.82 -1.62 -9.07
N TYR A 9 8.92 -1.01 -8.61
CA TYR A 9 9.07 0.45 -8.61
C TYR A 9 9.14 1.09 -10.00
N SER A 10 9.67 0.38 -10.99
CA SER A 10 9.70 0.87 -12.38
C SER A 10 8.34 0.79 -13.09
N SER A 11 7.34 0.17 -12.47
CA SER A 11 5.99 0.13 -13.00
C SER A 11 5.27 1.43 -12.71
N VAL A 12 4.93 2.15 -13.76
CA VAL A 12 4.23 3.44 -13.73
C VAL A 12 2.90 3.34 -14.44
N ASN A 13 1.96 4.18 -14.05
CA ASN A 13 0.74 4.41 -14.80
C ASN A 13 1.09 4.94 -16.20
N THR A 14 0.53 4.33 -17.24
CA THR A 14 0.77 4.69 -18.64
C THR A 14 -0.35 5.54 -19.24
N VAL A 15 -1.35 5.94 -18.45
CA VAL A 15 -2.37 6.90 -18.89
C VAL A 15 -1.69 8.21 -19.27
N LYS A 16 -2.03 8.72 -20.45
CA LYS A 16 -1.50 9.98 -20.94
C LYS A 16 -2.02 11.14 -20.08
N ASP A 17 -1.13 12.08 -19.78
CA ASP A 17 -1.46 13.30 -19.02
C ASP A 17 -2.08 12.94 -17.64
N ALA A 18 -1.60 11.85 -17.01
CA ALA A 18 -2.15 11.34 -15.75
C ALA A 18 -2.13 12.37 -14.62
N ALA A 19 -1.10 13.22 -14.59
CA ALA A 19 -0.95 14.30 -13.62
C ALA A 19 -2.07 15.36 -13.68
N GLU A 20 -2.71 15.52 -14.84
CA GLU A 20 -3.78 16.49 -15.06
C GLU A 20 -5.18 15.93 -14.72
N LYS A 21 -5.29 14.65 -14.36
CA LYS A 21 -6.58 13.98 -14.12
C LYS A 21 -7.02 14.07 -12.66
N ASP A 22 -8.34 14.02 -12.47
CA ASP A 22 -8.99 14.11 -11.16
C ASP A 22 -9.15 12.73 -10.51
N TRP A 23 -8.02 12.10 -10.16
CA TRP A 23 -7.99 10.74 -9.63
C TRP A 23 -8.65 10.60 -8.26
N SER A 24 -9.22 9.42 -8.01
CA SER A 24 -9.62 8.96 -6.68
C SER A 24 -9.49 7.45 -6.57
N LEU A 25 -9.19 6.95 -5.36
CA LEU A 25 -9.27 5.53 -5.05
C LEU A 25 -10.73 5.07 -5.15
N THR A 26 -10.98 3.88 -5.70
CA THR A 26 -12.30 3.26 -5.58
C THR A 26 -12.46 2.60 -4.21
N GLY A 27 -13.56 2.97 -3.54
CA GLY A 27 -13.79 2.73 -2.11
C GLY A 27 -14.16 1.28 -1.74
N ILE A 28 -15.07 1.11 -0.79
CA ILE A 28 -15.36 -0.14 -0.06
C ILE A 28 -15.48 -1.40 -0.94
N PHE A 29 -14.92 -2.47 -0.37
CA PHE A 29 -14.98 -3.84 -0.85
C PHE A 29 -16.41 -4.34 -1.07
N ARG A 30 -16.66 -5.00 -2.21
CA ARG A 30 -17.97 -5.60 -2.53
C ARG A 30 -17.97 -7.10 -2.28
N LYS A 31 -19.12 -7.61 -1.80
CA LYS A 31 -19.34 -9.06 -1.62
C LYS A 31 -19.19 -9.84 -2.94
N SER A 32 -19.62 -9.25 -4.05
CA SER A 32 -19.50 -9.84 -5.38
C SER A 32 -18.11 -9.62 -5.97
N ILE A 33 -17.44 -10.70 -6.37
CA ILE A 33 -16.16 -10.64 -7.09
C ILE A 33 -16.44 -10.54 -8.59
N LYS A 34 -15.86 -9.54 -9.23
CA LYS A 34 -15.90 -9.33 -10.69
C LYS A 34 -14.54 -9.65 -11.30
N GLN A 35 -14.49 -9.74 -12.63
CA GLN A 35 -13.26 -9.97 -13.36
C GLN A 35 -12.94 -8.77 -14.26
N ALA A 36 -11.68 -8.36 -14.23
CA ALA A 36 -11.14 -7.26 -15.02
C ALA A 36 -10.07 -7.80 -15.97
N THR A 37 -10.12 -7.40 -17.24
CA THR A 37 -8.96 -7.51 -18.11
C THR A 37 -8.10 -6.27 -17.91
N VAL A 38 -6.83 -6.46 -17.58
CA VAL A 38 -5.89 -5.37 -17.31
C VAL A 38 -4.75 -5.45 -18.31
N LYS A 39 -4.53 -4.35 -19.02
CA LYS A 39 -3.40 -4.15 -19.92
C LYS A 39 -2.25 -3.51 -19.17
N LEU A 40 -1.13 -4.24 -19.07
CA LEU A 40 0.10 -3.75 -18.44
C LEU A 40 0.92 -2.91 -19.42
N LYS A 41 1.92 -2.18 -18.90
CA LYS A 41 2.88 -1.39 -19.70
C LYS A 41 3.57 -2.17 -20.83
N SER A 42 3.72 -3.49 -20.68
CA SER A 42 4.27 -4.37 -21.72
C SER A 42 3.34 -4.53 -22.94
N GLY A 43 2.12 -4.00 -22.88
CA GLY A 43 1.07 -4.18 -23.89
C GLY A 43 0.29 -5.49 -23.73
N LYS A 44 0.75 -6.41 -22.87
CA LYS A 44 0.07 -7.68 -22.59
C LYS A 44 -1.14 -7.46 -21.68
N GLU A 45 -2.19 -8.23 -21.95
CA GLU A 45 -3.41 -8.25 -21.15
C GLU A 45 -3.49 -9.52 -20.32
N PHE A 46 -3.99 -9.37 -19.10
CA PHE A 46 -4.20 -10.46 -18.16
C PHE A 46 -5.55 -10.28 -17.46
N GLN A 47 -6.14 -11.39 -17.04
CA GLN A 47 -7.41 -11.38 -16.33
C GLN A 47 -7.16 -11.44 -14.82
N TYR A 48 -7.84 -10.56 -14.09
CA TYR A 48 -7.72 -10.43 -12.64
C TYR A 48 -9.09 -10.40 -11.99
N ALA A 49 -9.16 -10.86 -10.74
CA ALA A 49 -10.32 -10.68 -9.90
C ALA A 49 -10.28 -9.32 -9.21
N SER A 50 -11.45 -8.76 -8.93
CA SER A 50 -11.52 -7.59 -8.06
C SER A 50 -12.82 -7.57 -7.26
N ARG A 51 -12.66 -7.37 -5.96
CA ARG A 51 -13.76 -7.01 -5.05
C ARG A 51 -13.95 -5.49 -4.97
N TRP A 52 -13.02 -4.72 -5.52
CA TRP A 52 -13.13 -3.28 -5.59
C TRP A 52 -14.02 -2.88 -6.77
N PRO A 53 -14.79 -1.79 -6.65
CA PRO A 53 -15.50 -1.24 -7.80
C PRO A 53 -14.50 -0.83 -8.88
N PHE A 54 -14.80 -1.14 -10.14
CA PHE A 54 -14.01 -0.70 -11.30
C PHE A 54 -14.89 -0.53 -12.54
N LYS A 55 -14.38 0.22 -13.51
CA LYS A 55 -14.89 0.35 -14.88
C LYS A 55 -13.72 0.34 -15.88
N GLU A 56 -14.04 0.21 -17.16
CA GLU A 56 -13.05 0.40 -18.23
C GLU A 56 -12.43 1.80 -18.17
N GLY A 57 -11.14 1.88 -18.42
CA GLY A 57 -10.33 3.10 -18.29
C GLY A 57 -9.78 3.36 -16.88
N ASP A 58 -10.30 2.68 -15.86
CA ASP A 58 -9.70 2.77 -14.52
C ASP A 58 -8.27 2.18 -14.51
N VAL A 59 -7.45 2.69 -13.59
CA VAL A 59 -6.08 2.21 -13.38
C VAL A 59 -6.07 1.31 -12.15
N ALA A 60 -5.43 0.16 -12.27
CA ALA A 60 -5.31 -0.78 -11.17
C ALA A 60 -3.86 -1.18 -10.90
N ILE A 61 -3.61 -1.62 -9.68
CA ILE A 61 -2.37 -2.26 -9.27
C ILE A 61 -2.69 -3.72 -9.01
N VAL A 62 -1.95 -4.59 -9.69
CA VAL A 62 -2.07 -6.05 -9.54
C VAL A 62 -1.60 -6.43 -8.13
N GLY A 63 -2.43 -7.16 -7.41
CA GLY A 63 -2.12 -7.72 -6.11
C GLY A 63 -1.68 -9.17 -6.20
N ASN A 64 -1.97 -9.93 -5.14
CA ASN A 64 -1.59 -11.34 -5.02
C ASN A 64 -2.74 -12.29 -5.38
N THR A 65 -2.47 -13.59 -5.39
CA THR A 65 -3.46 -14.63 -5.71
C THR A 65 -4.72 -14.50 -4.83
N LEU A 66 -5.90 -14.48 -5.49
CA LEU A 66 -7.23 -14.49 -4.89
C LEU A 66 -7.42 -15.82 -4.14
N LEU A 67 -7.20 -15.76 -2.83
CA LEU A 67 -7.17 -16.94 -1.99
C LEU A 67 -8.46 -17.79 -2.02
N GLN A 68 -8.24 -19.11 -2.09
CA GLN A 68 -9.28 -20.14 -1.95
C GLN A 68 -9.11 -20.96 -0.66
N SER A 69 -7.89 -21.10 -0.13
CA SER A 69 -7.59 -21.74 1.16
C SER A 69 -6.20 -21.39 1.67
N TYR A 70 -6.06 -21.51 2.99
CA TYR A 70 -4.93 -21.20 3.84
C TYR A 70 -3.64 -22.05 3.63
N ILE A 71 -3.15 -22.31 2.42
CA ILE A 71 -1.88 -23.07 2.31
C ILE A 71 -0.80 -22.45 1.41
N ASP A 72 -1.07 -21.62 0.39
CA ASP A 72 0.01 -21.03 -0.42
C ASP A 72 -0.42 -19.72 -1.09
N ILE A 73 0.09 -18.58 -0.60
CA ILE A 73 0.02 -17.32 -1.35
C ILE A 73 1.18 -17.29 -2.34
N GLU A 74 0.96 -17.81 -3.55
CA GLU A 74 1.90 -17.57 -4.64
C GLU A 74 1.78 -16.12 -5.11
N GLN A 75 2.89 -15.38 -5.08
CA GLN A 75 2.97 -14.06 -5.67
C GLN A 75 2.84 -14.16 -7.19
N SER A 76 1.98 -13.32 -7.76
CA SER A 76 1.91 -13.18 -9.21
C SER A 76 3.22 -12.57 -9.71
N PRO A 77 3.77 -12.99 -10.87
CA PRO A 77 4.92 -12.31 -11.49
C PRO A 77 4.61 -10.86 -11.92
N ASN A 78 3.35 -10.45 -11.80
CA ASN A 78 2.84 -9.12 -12.08
C ASN A 78 2.41 -8.34 -10.82
N SER A 79 2.54 -8.90 -9.60
CA SER A 79 2.21 -8.20 -8.35
C SER A 79 2.94 -6.85 -8.27
N GLY A 80 2.24 -5.80 -7.83
CA GLY A 80 2.75 -4.43 -7.74
C GLY A 80 2.83 -3.65 -9.05
N LEU A 81 2.48 -4.27 -10.19
CA LEU A 81 2.47 -3.59 -11.49
C LEU A 81 1.16 -2.80 -11.71
N PHE A 82 1.30 -1.59 -12.26
CA PHE A 82 0.20 -0.80 -12.80
C PHE A 82 -0.30 -1.36 -14.13
N GLY A 83 -1.61 -1.28 -14.33
CA GLY A 83 -2.24 -1.50 -15.62
C GLY A 83 -3.57 -0.77 -15.75
N ILE A 84 -4.03 -0.65 -16.99
CA ILE A 84 -5.32 -0.02 -17.33
C ILE A 84 -6.35 -1.13 -17.51
N ILE A 85 -7.52 -0.97 -16.91
CA ILE A 85 -8.64 -1.89 -17.10
C ILE A 85 -9.22 -1.66 -18.50
N THR A 86 -9.12 -2.67 -19.37
CA THR A 86 -9.60 -2.60 -20.76
C THR A 86 -10.95 -3.29 -20.94
N TYR A 87 -11.36 -4.16 -20.01
CA TYR A 87 -12.64 -4.84 -20.08
C TYR A 87 -13.15 -5.27 -18.70
N ALA A 88 -14.47 -5.23 -18.50
CA ALA A 88 -15.12 -5.57 -17.24
C ALA A 88 -16.14 -6.71 -17.40
N GLU A 89 -15.84 -7.87 -16.82
CA GLU A 89 -16.76 -8.99 -16.70
C GLU A 89 -17.60 -8.88 -15.42
N PRO A 90 -18.93 -9.06 -15.49
CA PRO A 90 -19.83 -8.87 -14.36
C PRO A 90 -19.67 -9.94 -13.27
N LYS A 91 -18.98 -11.05 -13.57
CA LYS A 91 -18.74 -12.18 -12.67
C LYS A 91 -17.33 -12.71 -12.90
N LEU A 92 -16.72 -13.26 -11.87
CA LEU A 92 -15.46 -13.99 -11.97
C LEU A 92 -15.65 -15.27 -12.80
N THR A 93 -14.93 -15.39 -13.92
CA THR A 93 -14.95 -16.60 -14.78
C THR A 93 -13.68 -17.43 -14.61
N ILE A 94 -12.57 -16.82 -14.22
CA ILE A 94 -11.36 -17.54 -13.77
C ILE A 94 -11.68 -18.41 -12.56
N LYS A 95 -11.13 -19.63 -12.53
CA LYS A 95 -11.22 -20.50 -11.35
C LYS A 95 -10.60 -19.78 -10.14
N ARG A 96 -11.37 -19.68 -9.06
CA ARG A 96 -10.97 -18.89 -7.87
C ARG A 96 -9.57 -19.24 -7.34
N SER A 97 -9.16 -20.52 -7.37
CA SER A 97 -7.80 -20.97 -6.98
C SER A 97 -6.66 -20.31 -7.75
N HIS A 98 -6.91 -19.81 -8.96
CA HIS A 98 -5.88 -19.28 -9.87
C HIS A 98 -6.09 -17.80 -10.20
N ALA A 99 -7.16 -17.20 -9.67
CA ALA A 99 -7.41 -15.79 -9.90
C ALA A 99 -6.39 -14.99 -9.09
N VAL A 100 -5.93 -13.84 -9.61
CA VAL A 100 -5.12 -12.87 -8.88
C VAL A 100 -5.98 -11.65 -8.62
N GLU A 101 -5.97 -11.12 -7.40
CA GLU A 101 -6.79 -9.98 -7.01
C GLU A 101 -6.10 -8.64 -7.33
N LEU A 102 -6.87 -7.61 -7.67
CA LEU A 102 -6.39 -6.23 -7.75
C LEU A 102 -6.34 -5.61 -6.35
N ASP A 103 -5.20 -5.09 -5.93
CA ASP A 103 -5.03 -4.49 -4.59
C ASP A 103 -5.59 -3.08 -4.52
N TYR A 104 -5.35 -2.29 -5.56
CA TYR A 104 -5.74 -0.89 -5.66
C TYR A 104 -6.38 -0.61 -7.01
N VAL A 105 -7.45 0.18 -7.02
CA VAL A 105 -8.14 0.62 -8.24
C VAL A 105 -8.42 2.11 -8.11
N PHE A 106 -8.11 2.87 -9.15
CA PHE A 106 -8.24 4.31 -9.24
C PHE A 106 -9.09 4.69 -10.44
N THR A 107 -10.00 5.64 -10.25
CA THR A 107 -10.84 6.22 -11.31
C THR A 107 -10.44 7.67 -11.55
N GLU A 108 -10.36 8.07 -12.82
CA GLU A 108 -10.11 9.46 -13.23
C GLU A 108 -11.33 10.38 -13.04
N SER A 109 -12.52 9.80 -12.83
CA SER A 109 -13.76 10.54 -12.60
C SER A 109 -14.27 10.27 -11.20
N ALA A 110 -13.77 11.02 -10.22
CA ALA A 110 -14.27 10.95 -8.87
C ALA A 110 -15.77 11.28 -8.83
N THR A 111 -16.54 10.45 -8.13
CA THR A 111 -17.97 10.69 -7.91
C THR A 111 -18.24 10.82 -6.42
N LYS A 112 -19.36 11.48 -6.08
CA LYS A 112 -19.83 11.54 -4.69
C LYS A 112 -19.87 10.17 -4.02
N LYS A 113 -20.30 9.15 -4.77
CA LYS A 113 -20.35 7.76 -4.27
C LYS A 113 -18.96 7.22 -3.95
N ASN A 114 -17.99 7.40 -4.85
CA ASN A 114 -16.61 6.95 -4.63
C ASN A 114 -16.03 7.54 -3.34
N ILE A 115 -16.14 8.85 -3.17
CA ILE A 115 -15.54 9.54 -2.02
C ILE A 115 -16.30 9.26 -0.73
N THR A 116 -17.63 9.15 -0.78
CA THR A 116 -18.42 8.71 0.38
C THR A 116 -18.03 7.29 0.81
N ASP A 117 -17.75 6.40 -0.15
CA ASP A 117 -17.27 5.04 0.15
C ASP A 117 -15.85 5.07 0.75
N CYS A 118 -14.97 5.98 0.32
CA CYS A 118 -13.67 6.22 0.98
C CYS A 118 -13.85 6.69 2.44
N ALA A 119 -14.75 7.63 2.70
CA ALA A 119 -15.03 8.13 4.05
C ALA A 119 -15.55 7.01 4.98
N LYS A 120 -16.46 6.16 4.47
CA LYS A 120 -16.92 4.98 5.21
C LYS A 120 -15.79 3.97 5.45
N TYR A 121 -14.92 3.75 4.46
CA TYR A 121 -13.78 2.84 4.60
C TYR A 121 -12.79 3.32 5.68
N LEU A 122 -12.50 4.62 5.71
CA LEU A 122 -11.60 5.22 6.70
C LEU A 122 -12.10 4.97 8.13
N LYS A 123 -13.41 5.18 8.35
CA LYS A 123 -14.09 4.98 9.65
C LYS A 123 -14.31 3.51 10.01
N SER A 124 -14.24 2.60 9.04
CA SER A 124 -14.41 1.18 9.31
C SER A 124 -13.24 0.69 10.17
N PRO A 125 -13.48 -0.11 11.22
CA PRO A 125 -12.39 -0.75 11.92
C PRO A 125 -11.57 -1.56 10.92
N LEU A 126 -10.27 -1.67 11.16
CA LEU A 126 -9.47 -2.65 10.47
C LEU A 126 -9.91 -4.02 10.99
N ASP A 127 -10.93 -4.61 10.35
CA ASP A 127 -11.33 -5.96 10.70
C ASP A 127 -10.19 -6.88 10.27
N PHE A 128 -9.55 -7.51 11.26
CA PHE A 128 -8.52 -8.55 11.13
C PHE A 128 -8.96 -9.65 10.15
N LYS A 129 -10.26 -9.81 9.89
CA LYS A 129 -10.83 -10.75 8.90
C LYS A 129 -10.76 -10.28 7.45
N THR A 130 -10.39 -9.03 7.19
CA THR A 130 -10.49 -8.49 5.83
C THR A 130 -9.30 -8.86 4.95
N VAL A 131 -8.12 -9.18 5.52
CA VAL A 131 -7.01 -9.87 4.84
C VAL A 131 -6.09 -10.48 5.93
N GLN A 132 -6.46 -11.64 6.48
CA GLN A 132 -5.53 -12.51 7.21
C GLN A 132 -5.79 -13.93 6.70
N TYR A 133 -4.75 -14.56 6.17
CA TYR A 133 -4.90 -15.63 5.19
C TYR A 133 -4.14 -16.93 5.51
N GLU A 134 -3.81 -17.29 6.78
CA GLU A 134 -3.38 -18.68 7.07
C GLU A 134 -3.60 -19.29 8.46
N LYS A 135 -3.66 -20.64 8.51
CA LYS A 135 -4.25 -21.53 9.54
C LYS A 135 -3.35 -21.84 10.75
N PHE A 136 -2.08 -21.39 10.76
CA PHE A 136 -1.12 -21.70 11.84
C PHE A 136 -0.15 -20.56 12.18
N SER A 137 -0.48 -19.30 11.89
CA SER A 137 0.28 -18.17 12.42
C SER A 137 -0.64 -17.06 12.91
N ASP A 138 -0.44 -16.71 14.18
CA ASP A 138 -1.07 -15.59 14.84
C ASP A 138 -0.59 -14.28 14.20
N ASN A 139 -1.51 -13.54 13.59
CA ASN A 139 -1.46 -12.09 13.41
C ASN A 139 -0.45 -11.48 12.40
N TYR A 140 -0.54 -11.83 11.12
CA TYR A 140 0.05 -11.01 10.05
C TYR A 140 -0.93 -9.92 9.58
N PHE A 141 -0.47 -8.67 9.62
CA PHE A 141 -1.25 -7.51 9.20
C PHE A 141 -0.74 -6.99 7.86
N PRO A 142 -1.58 -6.99 6.82
CA PRO A 142 -1.15 -6.45 5.55
C PRO A 142 -1.04 -4.93 5.67
N LEU A 143 0.19 -4.43 5.52
CA LEU A 143 0.49 -3.00 5.39
C LEU A 143 -0.38 -2.34 4.31
N SER A 144 -0.82 -3.11 3.30
CA SER A 144 -1.71 -2.66 2.23
C SER A 144 -3.05 -2.11 2.72
N LEU A 145 -3.58 -2.56 3.87
CA LEU A 145 -4.80 -1.99 4.45
C LEU A 145 -4.58 -0.58 4.99
N TYR A 146 -3.46 -0.36 5.68
CA TYR A 146 -3.07 0.97 6.16
C TYR A 146 -2.75 1.90 4.99
N ILE A 147 -2.00 1.41 4.00
CA ILE A 147 -1.72 2.14 2.75
C ILE A 147 -3.04 2.53 2.07
N ARG A 148 -4.00 1.61 1.97
CA ARG A 148 -5.31 1.87 1.38
C ARG A 148 -6.09 2.92 2.17
N LYS A 149 -6.04 2.91 3.51
CA LYS A 149 -6.66 3.96 4.32
C LYS A 149 -6.00 5.32 4.11
N LEU A 150 -4.68 5.38 3.98
CA LEU A 150 -3.97 6.61 3.60
C LEU A 150 -4.40 7.12 2.22
N LEU A 151 -4.50 6.24 1.22
CA LEU A 151 -4.98 6.58 -0.13
C LEU A 151 -6.46 7.00 -0.14
N ALA A 152 -7.29 6.39 0.70
CA ALA A 152 -8.68 6.78 0.91
C ALA A 152 -8.78 8.16 1.56
N ALA A 153 -7.96 8.44 2.58
CA ALA A 153 -7.87 9.75 3.22
C ALA A 153 -7.42 10.84 2.22
N ALA A 154 -6.40 10.56 1.40
CA ALA A 154 -5.98 11.45 0.31
C ALA A 154 -7.12 11.73 -0.68
N SER A 155 -7.89 10.69 -1.04
CA SER A 155 -9.07 10.82 -1.91
C SER A 155 -10.20 11.64 -1.28
N ILE A 156 -10.35 11.65 0.05
CA ILE A 156 -11.33 12.51 0.74
C ILE A 156 -10.88 13.97 0.67
N ILE A 157 -9.61 14.24 0.98
CA ILE A 157 -9.06 15.60 1.04
C ILE A 157 -8.98 16.23 -0.34
N ALA A 158 -8.63 15.46 -1.38
CA ALA A 158 -8.59 15.95 -2.77
C ALA A 158 -9.98 16.34 -3.31
N HIS A 159 -11.06 15.85 -2.69
CA HIS A 159 -12.42 15.97 -3.19
C HIS A 159 -13.41 16.54 -2.17
N PRO A 160 -13.17 17.74 -1.62
CA PRO A 160 -13.95 18.29 -0.51
C PRO A 160 -15.42 18.53 -0.87
N LYS A 161 -15.73 18.73 -2.16
CA LYS A 161 -17.10 18.92 -2.68
C LYS A 161 -18.04 17.72 -2.46
N PHE A 162 -17.52 16.55 -2.11
CA PHE A 162 -18.29 15.31 -2.02
C PHE A 162 -18.50 14.78 -0.59
N VAL A 163 -17.90 15.42 0.42
CA VAL A 163 -17.85 14.95 1.81
C VAL A 163 -18.09 16.09 2.79
N THR A 164 -18.24 15.78 4.08
CA THR A 164 -18.40 16.80 5.12
C THR A 164 -17.05 17.36 5.60
N ALA A 165 -17.07 18.48 6.34
CA ALA A 165 -15.89 19.00 7.01
C ALA A 165 -15.30 17.98 8.00
N ASP A 166 -16.15 17.28 8.75
CA ASP A 166 -15.74 16.22 9.69
C ASP A 166 -15.01 15.07 9.00
N ASP A 167 -15.43 14.69 7.79
CA ASP A 167 -14.75 13.66 7.00
C ASP A 167 -13.35 14.13 6.58
N ILE A 168 -13.21 15.39 6.19
CA ILE A 168 -11.92 16.01 5.83
C ILE A 168 -11.00 16.08 7.06
N GLU A 169 -11.52 16.49 8.21
CA GLU A 169 -10.75 16.56 9.46
C GLU A 169 -10.28 15.17 9.89
N ALA A 170 -11.16 14.16 9.83
CA ALA A 170 -10.81 12.78 10.12
C ALA A 170 -9.72 12.24 9.17
N ALA A 171 -9.82 12.57 7.87
CA ALA A 171 -8.80 12.20 6.88
C ALA A 171 -7.45 12.88 7.15
N LYS A 172 -7.45 14.18 7.46
CA LYS A 172 -6.23 14.92 7.82
C LYS A 172 -5.59 14.34 9.08
N LYS A 173 -6.38 14.10 10.12
CA LYS A 173 -5.92 13.47 11.36
C LYS A 173 -5.30 12.10 11.10
N TYR A 174 -5.94 11.26 10.28
CA TYR A 174 -5.42 9.94 9.97
C TYR A 174 -4.06 9.98 9.23
N ILE A 175 -3.85 10.96 8.36
CA ILE A 175 -2.57 11.15 7.63
C ILE A 175 -1.50 11.79 8.53
N GLY A 176 -1.88 12.71 9.42
CA GLY A 176 -0.94 13.39 10.32
C GLY A 176 -0.46 12.54 11.49
N GLU A 177 -1.18 11.47 11.84
CA GLU A 177 -0.88 10.62 12.98
C GLU A 177 -0.10 9.35 12.58
N LYS A 178 0.92 9.01 13.37
CA LYS A 178 1.55 7.69 13.29
C LYS A 178 0.48 6.64 13.65
N GLN A 179 0.38 5.63 12.81
CA GLN A 179 -0.53 4.51 13.03
C GLN A 179 -0.06 3.72 14.24
N ASP A 180 -0.93 3.56 15.23
CA ASP A 180 -0.68 2.66 16.33
C ASP A 180 -0.76 1.23 15.80
N VAL A 181 0.40 0.60 15.73
CA VAL A 181 0.56 -0.77 15.27
C VAL A 181 0.99 -1.69 16.41
N SER A 182 0.83 -1.25 17.66
CA SER A 182 1.09 -2.06 18.86
C SER A 182 0.14 -3.25 18.99
N GLU A 183 -1.08 -3.14 18.45
CA GLU A 183 -2.02 -4.25 18.31
C GLU A 183 -1.59 -5.25 17.21
N LEU A 184 -0.60 -4.89 16.38
CA LEU A 184 -0.01 -5.79 15.41
C LEU A 184 0.99 -6.70 16.12
N GLY A 185 0.51 -7.81 16.68
CA GLY A 185 1.37 -8.86 17.25
C GLY A 185 2.61 -9.07 16.36
N LEU A 186 3.81 -8.94 16.95
CA LEU A 186 5.08 -8.83 16.23
C LEU A 186 5.38 -10.07 15.36
N LEU A 187 4.93 -10.03 14.11
CA LEU A 187 5.47 -10.79 13.00
C LEU A 187 5.58 -9.84 11.80
N VAL A 188 6.70 -9.12 11.74
CA VAL A 188 7.01 -8.19 10.64
C VAL A 188 7.65 -9.00 9.52
N GLY A 189 6.80 -9.49 8.59
CA GLY A 189 7.25 -10.05 7.32
C GLY A 189 7.70 -8.96 6.34
N PRO A 190 8.44 -9.32 5.27
CA PRO A 190 8.93 -8.34 4.32
C PRO A 190 7.77 -7.56 3.65
N PRO A 191 7.85 -6.22 3.53
CA PRO A 191 6.91 -5.33 2.83
C PRO A 191 6.83 -5.63 1.33
N GLU A 192 7.67 -6.55 0.84
CA GLU A 192 7.65 -7.17 -0.50
C GLU A 192 6.25 -7.61 -0.96
N GLU A 193 5.32 -7.80 -0.02
CA GLU A 193 3.99 -8.35 -0.26
C GLU A 193 2.89 -7.31 -0.52
N ALA A 194 3.16 -6.00 -0.32
CA ALA A 194 2.22 -4.90 -0.55
C ALA A 194 2.53 -4.04 -1.81
N GLY A 195 3.29 -4.58 -2.76
CA GLY A 195 3.70 -3.85 -3.97
C GLY A 195 4.86 -2.87 -3.74
N LEU A 196 5.55 -2.97 -2.62
CA LEU A 196 6.75 -2.22 -2.25
C LEU A 196 7.87 -3.21 -2.00
N ASN A 197 9.00 -3.12 -2.71
CA ASN A 197 10.16 -3.93 -2.35
C ASN A 197 11.10 -3.08 -1.48
N PHE A 198 11.23 -3.41 -0.20
CA PHE A 198 12.38 -2.95 0.57
C PHE A 198 13.25 -4.18 0.77
N THR A 199 14.49 -4.12 0.27
CA THR A 199 15.42 -5.25 0.31
C THR A 199 15.94 -5.56 1.71
N ASP A 200 15.59 -4.72 2.70
CA ASP A 200 16.19 -4.73 4.05
C ASP A 200 15.23 -5.16 5.15
N THR A 201 14.16 -5.83 4.79
CA THR A 201 13.04 -6.10 5.69
C THR A 201 12.89 -7.59 5.98
N GLN A 202 13.93 -8.20 6.53
CA GLN A 202 13.76 -9.40 7.34
C GLN A 202 14.12 -9.05 8.77
N ILE A 203 13.12 -8.84 9.62
CA ILE A 203 13.27 -9.09 11.06
C ILE A 203 12.72 -10.49 11.31
N ASN A 204 13.39 -11.48 10.74
CA ASN A 204 13.28 -12.85 11.22
C ASN A 204 14.47 -13.09 12.14
N THR A 205 14.28 -12.85 13.43
CA THR A 205 15.30 -13.16 14.44
C THR A 205 15.40 -14.67 14.72
N ARG A 206 14.50 -15.49 14.16
CA ARG A 206 14.53 -16.94 14.33
C ARG A 206 15.59 -17.57 13.42
N GLY A 207 16.77 -17.81 14.00
CA GLY A 207 17.82 -18.63 13.39
C GLY A 207 18.67 -17.96 12.32
N LYS A 208 18.74 -16.62 12.28
CA LYS A 208 19.67 -15.88 11.40
C LYS A 208 20.99 -15.59 12.11
N SER A 209 22.09 -15.58 11.37
CA SER A 209 23.43 -15.34 11.92
C SER A 209 23.63 -13.88 12.29
N GLU A 210 24.46 -13.66 13.30
CA GLU A 210 24.81 -12.35 13.86
C GLU A 210 25.42 -11.39 12.81
N GLU A 211 26.16 -11.93 11.84
CA GLU A 211 26.73 -11.17 10.71
C GLU A 211 25.67 -10.50 9.84
N TYR A 212 24.54 -11.15 9.58
CA TYR A 212 23.46 -10.60 8.74
C TYR A 212 22.76 -9.42 9.40
N LEU A 213 22.66 -9.42 10.73
CA LEU A 213 22.05 -8.33 11.50
C LEU A 213 22.99 -7.11 11.59
N GLN A 214 24.31 -7.33 11.66
CA GLN A 214 25.31 -6.27 11.62
C GLN A 214 25.36 -5.55 10.27
N GLU A 215 25.21 -6.27 9.16
CA GLU A 215 25.18 -5.70 7.80
C GLU A 215 24.01 -4.74 7.57
N LEU A 216 22.89 -4.92 8.28
CA LEU A 216 21.71 -4.04 8.26
C LEU A 216 21.83 -2.81 9.20
N GLY A 217 22.98 -2.61 9.86
CA GLY A 217 23.19 -1.53 10.82
C GLY A 217 22.45 -1.72 12.16
N ILE A 218 21.89 -2.92 12.39
CA ILE A 218 21.21 -3.29 13.63
C ILE A 218 22.27 -3.88 14.57
N LYS A 219 22.64 -3.14 15.62
CA LYS A 219 23.64 -3.63 16.58
C LYS A 219 23.16 -4.94 17.25
N PRO A 220 24.01 -5.99 17.33
CA PRO A 220 23.65 -7.33 17.84
C PRO A 220 23.17 -7.40 19.29
N ASP A 221 23.21 -6.30 20.03
CA ASP A 221 22.77 -6.26 21.42
C ASP A 221 21.24 -6.41 21.59
N TYR A 222 20.50 -6.66 20.50
CA TYR A 222 19.05 -6.82 20.50
C TYR A 222 18.63 -8.27 20.22
N TYR A 223 18.82 -9.07 21.28
CA TYR A 223 18.13 -10.32 21.67
C TYR A 223 17.64 -11.28 20.57
N MET A 224 18.45 -12.32 20.38
CA MET A 224 18.12 -13.61 19.76
C MET A 224 17.42 -14.56 20.76
N GLY A 225 16.36 -14.09 21.44
CA GLY A 225 15.58 -14.87 22.41
C GLY A 225 14.11 -15.01 21.98
N GLU A 226 13.43 -16.05 22.46
CA GLU A 226 11.96 -16.07 22.44
C GLU A 226 11.46 -14.81 23.17
N LEU A 227 10.40 -14.15 22.67
CA LEU A 227 9.80 -12.94 23.29
C LEU A 227 9.37 -13.14 24.77
N THR A 228 9.50 -14.36 25.30
CA THR A 228 9.21 -14.77 26.67
C THR A 228 10.22 -14.27 27.71
N ASP A 229 11.42 -13.86 27.30
CA ASP A 229 12.52 -13.51 28.22
C ASP A 229 12.82 -12.00 28.32
N LEU A 230 12.03 -11.15 27.66
CA LEU A 230 12.20 -9.70 27.74
C LEU A 230 11.63 -9.14 29.04
N SER A 231 12.36 -8.23 29.68
CA SER A 231 11.73 -7.35 30.66
C SER A 231 10.64 -6.52 29.99
N ARG A 232 9.63 -6.12 30.77
CA ARG A 232 8.53 -5.28 30.28
C ARG A 232 9.03 -4.00 29.58
N GLU A 233 10.11 -3.41 30.05
CA GLU A 233 10.71 -2.20 29.47
C GLU A 233 11.35 -2.48 28.10
N GLU A 234 12.05 -3.60 27.95
CA GLU A 234 12.66 -4.01 26.68
C GLU A 234 11.62 -4.37 25.63
N TYR A 235 10.53 -5.03 26.04
CA TYR A 235 9.38 -5.31 25.18
C TYR A 235 8.80 -4.03 24.56
N PHE A 236 8.54 -2.99 25.37
CA PHE A 236 8.01 -1.73 24.86
C PHE A 236 9.00 -1.01 23.94
N LYS A 237 10.31 -1.05 24.20
CA LYS A 237 11.33 -0.49 23.31
C LYS A 237 11.36 -1.16 21.94
N VAL A 238 11.14 -2.47 21.87
CA VAL A 238 11.06 -3.22 20.60
C VAL A 238 9.79 -2.85 19.83
N ILE A 239 8.65 -2.78 20.51
CA ILE A 239 7.37 -2.36 19.92
C ILE A 239 7.46 -0.94 19.36
N ASP A 240 8.04 0.01 20.10
CA ASP A 240 8.19 1.39 19.64
C ASP A 240 9.04 1.50 18.37
N LYS A 241 10.14 0.73 18.29
CA LYS A 241 10.98 0.68 17.08
C LYS A 241 10.25 0.04 15.90
N ALA A 242 9.54 -1.06 16.14
CA ALA A 242 8.72 -1.71 15.12
C ALA A 242 7.61 -0.77 14.61
N ASN A 243 6.97 -0.01 15.51
CA ASN A 243 5.97 0.99 15.16
C ASN A 243 6.57 2.07 14.25
N ILE A 244 7.75 2.61 14.57
CA ILE A 244 8.45 3.60 13.71
C ILE A 244 8.70 3.03 12.32
N TYR A 245 9.19 1.80 12.25
CA TYR A 245 9.58 1.14 11.01
C TYR A 245 8.38 0.76 10.11
N VAL A 246 7.34 0.20 10.71
CA VAL A 246 6.08 -0.12 10.01
C VAL A 246 5.42 1.16 9.49
N ASN A 247 5.38 2.23 10.30
CA ASN A 247 4.86 3.51 9.86
C ASN A 247 5.63 4.02 8.64
N LYS A 248 6.97 4.05 8.69
CA LYS A 248 7.81 4.47 7.55
C LYS A 248 7.35 3.81 6.26
N TYR A 249 7.15 2.50 6.24
CA TYR A 249 6.78 1.79 5.01
C TYR A 249 5.32 1.94 4.59
N ILE A 250 4.39 2.10 5.54
CA ILE A 250 3.01 2.46 5.21
C ILE A 250 2.98 3.80 4.46
N TYR A 251 3.70 4.80 4.97
CA TYR A 251 3.80 6.13 4.36
C TYR A 251 4.50 6.09 3.00
N MET A 252 5.70 5.48 2.93
CA MET A 252 6.42 5.31 1.66
C MET A 252 5.58 4.54 0.63
N GLY A 253 4.75 3.61 1.09
CA GLY A 253 3.81 2.87 0.26
C GLY A 253 2.79 3.71 -0.44
N ALA A 254 2.05 4.51 0.33
CA ALA A 254 1.05 5.42 -0.21
C ALA A 254 1.69 6.43 -1.18
N ILE A 255 2.82 7.02 -0.81
CA ILE A 255 3.51 8.03 -1.63
C ILE A 255 4.06 7.40 -2.92
N SER A 256 4.69 6.23 -2.83
CA SER A 256 5.17 5.50 -4.01
C SER A 256 4.06 5.22 -5.01
N ILE A 257 2.88 4.80 -4.54
CA ILE A 257 1.70 4.59 -5.40
C ILE A 257 1.25 5.90 -6.06
N MET A 258 1.15 6.99 -5.30
CA MET A 258 0.71 8.28 -5.87
C MET A 258 1.72 8.83 -6.88
N VAL A 259 3.02 8.76 -6.60
CA VAL A 259 4.08 9.23 -7.52
C VAL A 259 4.17 8.35 -8.76
N ARG A 260 4.20 7.02 -8.63
CA ARG A 260 4.22 6.09 -9.78
C ARG A 260 2.93 6.13 -10.59
N GLY A 261 1.82 6.44 -9.94
CA GLY A 261 0.52 6.66 -10.57
C GLY A 261 0.41 7.96 -11.36
N GLY A 262 1.30 8.93 -11.09
CA GLY A 262 1.13 10.31 -11.56
C GLY A 262 -0.13 10.96 -10.96
N PHE A 263 -0.52 10.57 -9.76
CA PHE A 263 -1.76 11.03 -9.10
C PHE A 263 -1.50 12.33 -8.32
N VAL A 264 -1.18 13.41 -9.04
CA VAL A 264 -0.75 14.68 -8.44
C VAL A 264 -1.78 15.23 -7.46
N ASN A 265 -3.07 15.27 -7.83
CA ASN A 265 -4.14 15.76 -6.96
C ASN A 265 -4.22 15.01 -5.61
N LEU A 266 -3.99 13.68 -5.62
CA LEU A 266 -3.96 12.87 -4.40
C LEU A 266 -2.71 13.14 -3.57
N LEU A 267 -1.56 13.28 -4.22
CA LEU A 267 -0.28 13.56 -3.54
C LEU A 267 -0.31 14.94 -2.86
N GLU A 268 -0.78 15.97 -3.55
CA GLU A 268 -0.94 17.32 -2.97
C GLU A 268 -1.88 17.30 -1.77
N ALA A 269 -3.04 16.63 -1.90
CA ALA A 269 -3.98 16.47 -0.81
C ALA A 269 -3.35 15.73 0.39
N PHE A 270 -2.59 14.67 0.13
CA PHE A 270 -1.87 13.93 1.15
C PHE A 270 -0.84 14.80 1.88
N LEU A 271 0.00 15.53 1.15
CA LEU A 271 1.04 16.38 1.74
C LEU A 271 0.45 17.60 2.47
N SER A 272 -0.70 18.10 2.05
CA SER A 272 -1.44 19.18 2.75
C SER A 272 -1.94 18.79 4.15
N ALA A 273 -2.00 17.48 4.44
CA ALA A 273 -2.35 16.93 5.76
C ALA A 273 -1.14 16.75 6.67
N GLU A 274 0.05 17.20 6.26
CA GLU A 274 1.28 17.19 7.05
C GLU A 274 1.70 15.80 7.55
N PRO A 275 1.89 14.83 6.63
CA PRO A 275 2.24 13.47 7.01
C PRO A 275 3.62 13.44 7.72
N PRO A 276 3.82 12.57 8.72
CA PRO A 276 5.05 12.48 9.52
C PRO A 276 6.18 11.74 8.79
N ILE A 277 6.60 12.28 7.63
CA ILE A 277 7.55 11.63 6.70
C ILE A 277 8.94 12.26 6.68
N ARG A 278 9.17 13.32 7.46
CA ARG A 278 10.40 14.14 7.42
C ARG A 278 11.67 13.29 7.52
N ASP A 279 11.68 12.34 8.45
CA ASP A 279 12.87 11.55 8.80
C ASP A 279 13.30 10.56 7.70
N PHE A 280 12.46 10.31 6.69
CA PHE A 280 12.73 9.37 5.60
C PHE A 280 12.40 9.94 4.20
N ASN A 281 12.25 11.25 4.10
CA ASN A 281 11.83 11.92 2.88
C ASN A 281 12.90 11.87 1.77
N ASP A 282 14.17 12.14 2.13
CA ASP A 282 15.28 12.09 1.17
C ASP A 282 15.50 10.68 0.61
N GLU A 283 15.40 9.67 1.47
CA GLU A 283 15.45 8.27 1.08
C GLU A 283 14.32 7.94 0.08
N MET A 284 13.10 8.37 0.38
CA MET A 284 11.95 8.17 -0.49
C MET A 284 12.10 8.87 -1.85
N ILE A 285 12.62 10.11 -1.88
CA ILE A 285 12.92 10.82 -3.13
C ILE A 285 13.94 10.04 -3.96
N GLY A 286 15.03 9.56 -3.34
CA GLY A 286 16.05 8.77 -4.03
C GLY A 286 15.50 7.47 -4.65
N TYR A 287 14.54 6.82 -4.00
CA TYR A 287 13.85 5.66 -4.58
C TYR A 287 12.95 6.04 -5.77
N LEU A 288 12.25 7.16 -5.68
CA LEU A 288 11.22 7.55 -6.65
C LEU A 288 11.76 8.32 -7.86
N GLU A 289 12.97 8.88 -7.78
CA GLU A 289 13.68 9.50 -8.91
C GLU A 289 13.81 8.58 -10.12
N LYS A 290 13.89 7.27 -9.90
CA LYS A 290 14.02 6.25 -10.95
C LYS A 290 12.70 5.92 -11.66
N THR A 291 11.57 6.44 -11.21
CA THR A 291 10.24 6.10 -11.73
C THR A 291 9.89 6.82 -13.04
N GLY A 292 10.44 8.02 -13.25
CA GLY A 292 10.21 8.84 -14.45
C GLY A 292 8.95 9.73 -14.43
N ASN A 293 8.15 9.73 -13.35
CA ASN A 293 7.06 10.69 -13.17
C ASN A 293 7.59 11.99 -12.53
N THR A 294 8.12 12.87 -13.37
CA THR A 294 8.78 14.10 -12.92
C THR A 294 7.84 15.06 -12.18
N GLU A 295 6.62 15.24 -12.66
CA GLU A 295 5.67 16.20 -12.06
C GLU A 295 5.27 15.83 -10.63
N ALA A 296 4.86 14.58 -10.39
CA ALA A 296 4.51 14.13 -9.04
C ALA A 296 5.74 14.10 -8.11
N LEU A 297 6.92 13.83 -8.66
CA LEU A 297 8.17 13.88 -7.90
C LEU A 297 8.54 15.32 -7.51
N ASP A 298 8.30 16.29 -8.38
CA ASP A 298 8.56 17.71 -8.12
C ASP A 298 7.66 18.26 -7.01
N VAL A 299 6.40 17.80 -6.95
CA VAL A 299 5.49 18.08 -5.83
C VAL A 299 6.08 17.56 -4.51
N LEU A 300 6.56 16.32 -4.49
CA LEU A 300 7.19 15.73 -3.30
C LEU A 300 8.46 16.51 -2.89
N LYS A 301 9.32 16.85 -3.86
CA LYS A 301 10.55 17.64 -3.62
C LYS A 301 10.24 19.04 -3.09
N THR A 302 9.20 19.68 -3.60
CA THR A 302 8.78 21.03 -3.15
C THR A 302 8.33 21.00 -1.70
N TYR A 303 7.57 19.98 -1.29
CA TYR A 303 7.19 19.79 0.11
C TYR A 303 8.41 19.67 1.03
N SER A 304 9.47 18.98 0.58
CA SER A 304 10.73 18.84 1.33
C SER A 304 11.45 20.17 1.57
N LEU A 305 11.36 21.11 0.62
CA LEU A 305 12.09 22.38 0.67
C LEU A 305 11.39 23.45 1.52
N GLN A 306 10.10 23.31 1.77
CA GLN A 306 9.28 24.32 2.45
C GLN A 306 9.25 24.14 3.99
N ARG A 307 9.93 23.14 4.56
CA ARG A 307 9.85 22.77 6.00
C ARG A 307 11.19 22.25 6.57
#